data_AF-A0A381ZR55-F1
#
_entry.id   AF-A0A381ZR55-F1
#
_cell.length_a   1.000
_cell.length_b   1.000
_cell.length_c   1.000
_cell.angle_alpha   90.00
_cell.angle_beta   90.00
_cell.angle_gamma   90.00
#
_symmetry.space_group_name_H-M   'P 1'
#
loop_
_entity.id
_entity.type
_entity.pdbx_description
1 polymer ?
#
loop_
_entity_poly.entity_id
_entity_poly.type
_entity_poly.pdbx_seq_one_letter_code
_entity_poly.pdbx_strand_id
1 'polypeptide(L)'
;MEGHHYTERIEKDLKEISSHVELVSGEILDQIGKVLHAFVHSDSELANEVVLGDRRVNRQVERIDEMVHAFVVRHAPSGKHLRYASAVLRLSVALERIGDYAGSIGRQIVRIEVVPPERIVKQVEMIAQQARYTLEKAITAFQLGDVESARETYWHTERSDHALGLVFNEVMELGTSGKTSVMDVLSLSRVLMLFRRMEEQAENLAEQTVFAFAGEHRKARVFRVLFLDENHDLEAHVAEAYARKAFSQSGTYESAGWNVKGDEYLREELVEFMDGKGLDLRHSRSKQLVAISEMSNHFHVVVVFSEDGNIDILGDVPFRTTVLHWKKADARNMDALYEDVAGAVQKLMTTLAGTDAN
;
A
#
# COMPACT_ATOMS: atom_id res chain seq x y z
N MET A 1 46.64 17.79 2.26
CA MET A 1 46.05 18.24 3.54
C MET A 1 44.69 18.91 3.31
N GLU A 2 44.53 19.83 2.35
CA GLU A 2 43.22 20.48 2.06
C GLU A 2 42.08 19.52 1.72
N GLY A 3 42.31 18.47 0.92
CA GLY A 3 41.29 17.48 0.58
C GLY A 3 40.82 16.64 1.78
N HIS A 4 41.71 16.36 2.74
CA HIS A 4 41.37 15.60 3.95
C HIS A 4 40.47 16.44 4.88
N HIS A 5 40.77 17.73 5.05
CA HIS A 5 39.96 18.64 5.85
C HIS A 5 38.60 18.95 5.21
N TYR A 6 38.47 18.87 3.89
CA TYR A 6 37.18 19.01 3.21
C TYR A 6 36.28 17.80 3.45
N THR A 7 36.80 16.58 3.28
CA THR A 7 36.05 15.34 3.55
C THR A 7 35.60 15.26 5.01
N GLU A 8 36.47 15.63 5.96
CA GLU A 8 36.11 15.70 7.40
C GLU A 8 34.94 16.63 7.68
N ARG A 9 34.86 17.77 6.98
CA ARG A 9 33.73 18.72 7.15
C ARG A 9 32.42 18.17 6.59
N ILE A 10 32.46 17.51 5.43
CA ILE A 10 31.28 16.84 4.87
C ILE A 10 30.78 15.74 5.81
N GLU A 11 31.67 14.87 6.28
CA GLU A 11 31.31 13.78 7.18
C GLU A 11 30.76 14.29 8.51
N LYS A 12 31.33 15.38 9.03
CA LYS A 12 30.80 16.05 10.23
C LYS A 12 29.36 16.54 10.02
N ASP A 13 29.09 17.29 8.95
CA ASP A 13 27.76 17.83 8.69
C ASP A 13 26.73 16.70 8.45
N LEU A 14 27.11 15.65 7.72
CA LEU A 14 26.26 14.47 7.52
C LEU A 14 25.98 13.73 8.83
N LYS A 15 26.96 13.63 9.72
CA LYS A 15 26.77 13.04 11.05
C LYS A 15 25.83 13.88 11.90
N GLU A 16 25.96 15.21 11.87
CA GLU A 16 25.03 16.11 12.57
C GLU A 16 23.58 15.93 12.07
N ILE A 17 23.38 15.87 10.75
CA ILE A 17 22.08 15.58 10.14
C ILE A 17 21.55 14.22 10.61
N SER A 18 22.37 13.17 10.53
CA SER A 18 21.98 11.80 10.91
C SER A 18 21.58 11.72 12.39
N SER A 19 22.35 12.33 13.28
CA SER A 19 22.03 12.37 14.72
C SER A 19 20.74 13.12 15.02
N HIS A 20 20.42 14.18 14.26
CA HIS A 20 19.17 14.89 14.42
C HIS A 20 17.98 14.08 13.91
N VAL A 21 18.13 13.36 12.78
CA VAL A 21 17.14 12.41 12.28
C VAL A 21 16.86 11.32 13.33
N GLU A 22 17.90 10.73 13.93
CA GLU A 22 17.78 9.74 15.01
C GLU A 22 17.00 10.27 16.22
N LEU A 23 17.31 11.48 16.68
CA LEU A 23 16.61 12.12 17.79
C LEU A 23 15.11 12.27 17.49
N VAL A 24 14.76 12.83 16.33
CA VAL A 24 13.35 13.04 15.94
C VAL A 24 12.62 11.71 15.78
N SER A 25 13.28 10.72 15.20
CA SER A 25 12.75 9.37 15.02
C SER A 25 12.42 8.71 16.37
N GLY A 26 13.29 8.87 17.37
CA GLY A 26 13.06 8.40 18.74
C GLY A 26 11.88 9.10 19.41
N GLU A 27 11.75 10.43 19.26
CA GLU A 27 10.60 11.18 19.81
C GLU A 27 9.27 10.72 19.19
N ILE A 28 9.24 10.45 17.89
CA ILE A 28 8.03 9.96 17.21
C ILE A 28 7.68 8.54 17.68
N LEU A 29 8.66 7.64 17.81
CA LEU A 29 8.42 6.29 18.34
C LEU A 29 7.88 6.31 19.77
N ASP A 30 8.35 7.24 20.62
CA ASP A 30 7.81 7.47 21.96
C ASP A 30 6.37 7.99 21.91
N GLN A 31 6.05 8.95 21.03
CA GLN A 31 4.68 9.45 20.85
C GLN A 31 3.72 8.34 20.40
N ILE A 32 4.14 7.46 19.49
CA ILE A 32 3.35 6.30 19.06
C ILE A 32 3.12 5.34 20.23
N GLY A 33 4.15 5.06 21.04
CA GLY A 33 4.01 4.24 22.23
C GLY A 33 3.04 4.84 23.25
N LYS A 34 3.10 6.15 23.47
CA LYS A 34 2.20 6.88 24.37
C LYS A 34 0.76 6.88 23.88
N VAL A 35 0.53 7.15 22.59
CA VAL A 35 -0.83 7.17 22.05
C VAL A 35 -1.45 5.77 22.03
N LEU A 36 -0.65 4.74 21.82
CA LEU A 36 -1.09 3.35 21.97
C LEU A 36 -1.46 3.03 23.42
N HIS A 37 -0.60 3.38 24.37
CA HIS A 37 -0.89 3.21 25.80
C HIS A 37 -2.18 3.95 26.19
N ALA A 38 -2.35 5.18 25.70
CA ALA A 38 -3.54 5.99 25.92
C ALA A 38 -4.80 5.31 25.38
N PHE A 39 -4.73 4.72 24.18
CA PHE A 39 -5.84 3.99 23.60
C PHE A 39 -6.22 2.75 24.43
N VAL A 40 -5.23 1.91 24.77
CA VAL A 40 -5.45 0.65 25.50
C VAL A 40 -6.06 0.88 26.88
N HIS A 41 -5.61 1.93 27.58
CA HIS A 41 -6.04 2.20 28.95
C HIS A 41 -7.12 3.28 29.05
N SER A 42 -7.63 3.78 27.92
CA SER A 42 -8.56 4.93 27.86
C SER A 42 -8.05 6.16 28.63
N ASP A 43 -6.73 6.38 28.57
CA ASP A 43 -6.06 7.48 29.25
C ASP A 43 -6.08 8.75 28.38
N SER A 44 -7.10 9.57 28.63
CA SER A 44 -7.31 10.83 27.90
C SER A 44 -6.27 11.91 28.23
N GLU A 45 -5.65 11.87 29.41
CA GLU A 45 -4.60 12.83 29.78
C GLU A 45 -3.36 12.57 28.94
N LEU A 46 -2.92 11.32 28.86
CA LEU A 46 -1.78 10.92 28.02
C LEU A 46 -2.04 11.18 26.53
N ALA A 47 -3.27 10.95 26.05
CA ALA A 47 -3.63 11.29 24.68
C ALA A 47 -3.51 12.81 24.42
N ASN A 48 -3.94 13.66 25.35
CA ASN A 48 -3.80 15.10 25.23
C ASN A 48 -2.33 15.55 25.27
N GLU A 49 -1.47 14.91 26.07
CA GLU A 49 -0.03 15.18 26.05
C GLU A 49 0.58 14.96 24.67
N VAL A 50 0.23 13.85 24.00
CA VAL A 50 0.68 13.57 22.63
C VAL A 50 0.21 14.66 21.67
N VAL A 51 -1.07 15.06 21.76
CA VAL A 51 -1.64 16.14 20.92
C VAL A 51 -0.91 17.46 21.09
N LEU A 52 -0.54 17.82 22.32
CA LEU A 52 0.17 19.06 22.62
C LEU A 52 1.66 18.99 22.25
N GLY A 53 2.26 17.80 22.31
CA GLY A 53 3.65 17.54 21.95
C GLY A 53 3.95 17.61 20.45
N ASP A 54 2.93 17.45 19.60
CA ASP A 54 2.99 17.46 18.12
C ASP A 54 3.82 18.64 17.56
N ARG A 55 3.55 19.86 18.03
CA ARG A 55 4.26 21.08 17.60
C ARG A 55 5.76 21.06 17.88
N ARG A 56 6.20 20.31 18.91
CA ARG A 56 7.63 20.18 19.22
C ARG A 56 8.32 19.36 18.14
N VAL A 57 7.71 18.24 17.74
CA VAL A 57 8.25 17.35 16.70
C VAL A 57 8.32 18.09 15.37
N ASN A 58 7.28 18.82 14.97
CA ASN A 58 7.29 19.54 13.69
C ASN A 58 8.45 20.54 13.58
N ARG A 59 8.76 21.28 14.66
CA ARG A 59 9.94 22.16 14.69
C ARG A 59 11.27 21.42 14.56
N GLN A 60 11.36 20.22 15.12
CA GLN A 60 12.58 19.41 14.99
C GLN A 60 12.71 18.84 13.57
N VAL A 61 11.61 18.52 12.91
CA VAL A 61 11.60 18.13 11.49
C VAL A 61 12.02 19.30 10.59
N GLU A 62 11.46 20.50 10.80
CA GLU A 62 11.87 21.72 10.09
C GLU A 62 13.38 21.96 10.24
N ARG A 63 13.93 21.67 11.42
CA ARG A 63 15.37 21.78 11.65
C ARG A 63 16.20 20.83 10.79
N ILE A 64 15.71 19.61 10.50
CA ILE A 64 16.38 18.68 9.57
C ILE A 64 16.45 19.31 8.18
N ASP A 65 15.33 19.87 7.72
CA ASP A 65 15.24 20.52 6.41
C ASP A 65 16.25 21.66 6.27
N GLU A 66 16.32 22.55 7.27
CA GLU A 66 17.30 23.64 7.32
C GLU A 66 18.75 23.13 7.26
N MET A 67 19.06 22.07 8.04
CA MET A 67 20.40 21.49 8.09
C MET A 67 20.81 20.89 6.74
N VAL A 68 19.88 20.20 6.07
CA VAL A 68 20.16 19.61 4.75
C VAL A 68 20.33 20.70 3.70
N HIS A 69 19.49 21.74 3.69
CA HIS A 69 19.66 22.87 2.76
C HIS A 69 20.99 23.60 2.99
N ALA A 70 21.36 23.84 4.26
CA ALA A 70 22.65 24.44 4.59
C ALA A 70 23.83 23.56 4.13
N PHE A 71 23.72 22.23 4.28
CA PHE A 71 24.70 21.27 3.77
C PHE A 71 24.84 21.35 2.25
N VAL A 72 23.73 21.38 1.50
CA VAL A 72 23.73 21.47 0.04
C VAL A 72 24.36 22.77 -0.44
N VAL A 73 23.99 23.91 0.16
CA VAL A 73 24.55 25.22 -0.19
C VAL A 73 26.05 25.29 0.13
N ARG A 74 26.48 24.74 1.27
CA ARG A 74 27.87 24.80 1.73
C ARG A 74 28.82 23.95 0.90
N HIS A 75 28.39 22.76 0.48
CA HIS A 75 29.28 21.75 -0.11
C HIS A 75 29.01 21.45 -1.58
N ALA A 76 27.89 21.89 -2.14
CA ALA A 76 27.43 21.52 -3.49
C ALA A 76 27.65 20.01 -3.78
N PRO A 77 27.11 19.11 -2.93
CA PRO A 77 27.45 17.70 -2.96
C PRO A 77 26.99 17.04 -4.27
N SER A 78 27.65 15.95 -4.64
CA SER A 78 27.31 15.13 -5.81
C SER A 78 27.25 13.64 -5.46
N GLY A 79 26.70 12.84 -6.38
CA GLY A 79 26.65 11.39 -6.25
C GLY A 79 25.97 10.94 -4.95
N LYS A 80 26.68 10.12 -4.16
CA LYS A 80 26.16 9.53 -2.91
C LYS A 80 25.71 10.58 -1.88
N HIS A 81 26.42 11.70 -1.76
CA HIS A 81 26.12 12.72 -0.76
C HIS A 81 24.85 13.49 -1.11
N LEU A 82 24.65 13.79 -2.41
CA LEU A 82 23.42 14.41 -2.88
C LEU A 82 22.22 13.47 -2.76
N ARG A 83 22.40 12.18 -3.08
CA ARG A 83 21.34 11.18 -2.88
C ARG A 83 20.95 11.06 -1.41
N TYR A 84 21.92 10.99 -0.51
CA TYR A 84 21.65 10.94 0.93
C TYR A 84 20.90 12.19 1.39
N ALA A 85 21.36 13.39 1.04
CA ALA A 85 20.66 14.65 1.36
C ALA A 85 19.21 14.65 0.84
N SER A 86 19.01 14.24 -0.42
CA SER A 86 17.67 14.14 -1.01
C SER A 86 16.79 13.09 -0.31
N ALA A 87 17.36 11.98 0.11
CA ALA A 87 16.67 10.95 0.87
C ALA A 87 16.24 11.46 2.25
N VAL A 88 17.12 12.19 2.96
CA VAL A 88 16.80 12.80 4.26
C VAL A 88 15.66 13.80 4.15
N LEU A 89 15.61 14.64 3.11
CA LEU A 89 14.49 15.57 2.89
C LEU A 89 13.15 14.86 2.67
N ARG A 90 13.14 13.72 1.98
CA ARG A 90 11.91 12.93 1.80
C ARG A 90 11.54 12.17 3.06
N LEU A 91 12.53 11.67 3.80
CA LEU A 91 12.37 11.01 5.08
C LEU A 91 11.81 11.95 6.14
N SER A 92 12.27 13.21 6.20
CA SER A 92 11.79 14.20 7.17
C SER A 92 10.29 14.47 6.99
N VAL A 93 9.80 14.56 5.75
CA VAL A 93 8.37 14.67 5.43
C VAL A 93 7.58 13.43 5.87
N ALA A 94 8.15 12.23 5.71
CA ALA A 94 7.52 11.00 6.19
C ALA A 94 7.40 10.99 7.72
N LEU A 95 8.46 11.40 8.43
CA LEU A 95 8.48 11.53 9.89
C LEU A 95 7.44 12.55 10.39
N GLU A 96 7.35 13.72 9.76
CA GLU A 96 6.34 14.74 10.07
C GLU A 96 4.93 14.15 10.02
N ARG A 97 4.59 13.48 8.91
CA ARG A 97 3.28 12.86 8.71
C ARG A 97 2.96 11.83 9.79
N ILE A 98 3.94 11.03 10.20
CA ILE A 98 3.76 10.04 11.26
C ILE A 98 3.48 10.74 12.60
N GLY A 99 4.22 11.80 12.94
CA GLY A 99 3.96 12.62 14.12
C GLY A 99 2.53 13.20 14.12
N ASP A 100 2.14 13.83 13.02
CA ASP A 100 0.79 14.38 12.81
C ASP A 100 -0.30 13.30 12.96
N TYR A 101 -0.03 12.08 12.49
CA TYR A 101 -0.93 10.94 12.67
C TYR A 101 -1.03 10.54 14.14
N ALA A 102 0.07 10.53 14.90
CA ALA A 102 0.05 10.22 16.33
C ALA A 102 -0.80 11.26 17.09
N GLY A 103 -0.60 12.55 16.83
CA GLY A 103 -1.46 13.61 17.36
C GLY A 103 -2.93 13.46 16.92
N SER A 104 -3.18 13.03 15.69
CA SER A 104 -4.55 12.80 15.20
C SER A 104 -5.24 11.62 15.87
N ILE A 105 -4.50 10.55 16.20
CA ILE A 105 -5.00 9.41 16.97
C ILE A 105 -5.33 9.87 18.39
N GLY A 106 -4.46 10.64 19.05
CA GLY A 106 -4.73 11.22 20.37
C GLY A 106 -6.04 12.01 20.39
N ARG A 107 -6.29 12.83 19.36
CA ARG A 107 -7.56 13.56 19.18
C ARG A 107 -8.78 12.65 19.00
N GLN A 108 -8.62 11.45 18.43
CA GLN A 108 -9.72 10.49 18.33
C GLN A 108 -9.96 9.77 19.65
N ILE A 109 -8.90 9.38 20.37
CA ILE A 109 -9.01 8.72 21.68
C ILE A 109 -9.83 9.55 22.66
N VAL A 110 -9.55 10.85 22.73
CA VAL A 110 -10.28 11.78 23.62
C VAL A 110 -11.77 11.91 23.27
N ARG A 111 -12.17 11.56 22.05
CA ARG A 111 -13.57 11.63 21.59
C ARG A 111 -14.35 10.34 21.83
N ILE A 112 -13.66 9.22 22.12
CA ILE A 112 -14.33 7.95 22.37
C ILE A 112 -14.95 8.03 23.76
N GLU A 113 -16.29 7.97 23.81
CA GLU A 113 -17.05 8.06 25.06
C GLU A 113 -17.26 6.67 25.69
N VAL A 114 -17.50 5.67 24.84
CA VAL A 114 -17.74 4.29 25.27
C VAL A 114 -16.47 3.46 25.06
N VAL A 115 -16.00 2.85 26.15
CA VAL A 115 -14.83 1.95 26.10
C VAL A 115 -15.12 0.81 25.10
N PRO A 116 -14.27 0.62 24.07
CA PRO A 116 -14.47 -0.43 23.09
C PRO A 116 -14.39 -1.82 23.74
N PRO A 117 -15.04 -2.85 23.15
CA PRO A 117 -14.87 -4.22 23.61
C PRO A 117 -13.39 -4.63 23.65
N GLU A 118 -12.98 -5.39 24.66
CA GLU A 118 -11.58 -5.79 24.87
C GLU A 118 -10.95 -6.47 23.63
N ARG A 119 -11.76 -7.26 22.89
CA ARG A 119 -11.35 -7.87 21.63
C ARG A 119 -10.88 -6.82 20.61
N ILE A 120 -11.66 -5.75 20.42
CA ILE A 120 -11.37 -4.67 19.48
C ILE A 120 -10.12 -3.91 19.94
N VAL A 121 -10.00 -3.64 21.25
CA VAL A 121 -8.80 -3.00 21.82
C VAL A 121 -7.55 -3.80 21.50
N LYS A 122 -7.56 -5.11 21.74
CA LYS A 122 -6.43 -6.01 21.44
C LYS A 122 -6.09 -6.06 19.94
N GLN A 123 -7.09 -6.10 19.08
CA GLN A 123 -6.90 -6.11 17.63
C GLN A 123 -6.29 -4.79 17.11
N VAL A 124 -6.79 -3.64 17.59
CA VAL A 124 -6.22 -2.33 17.27
C VAL A 124 -4.80 -2.21 17.80
N GLU A 125 -4.53 -2.73 19.02
CA GLU A 125 -3.19 -2.77 19.59
C GLU A 125 -2.22 -3.58 18.71
N MET A 126 -2.63 -4.74 18.20
CA MET A 126 -1.80 -5.53 17.28
C MET A 126 -1.44 -4.74 16.00
N ILE A 127 -2.41 -4.03 15.41
CA ILE A 127 -2.19 -3.19 14.23
C ILE A 127 -1.23 -2.04 14.54
N ALA A 128 -1.42 -1.39 15.69
CA ALA A 128 -0.55 -0.31 16.15
C ALA A 128 0.89 -0.76 16.41
N GLN A 129 1.07 -1.92 17.05
CA GLN A 129 2.39 -2.50 17.29
C GLN A 129 3.07 -2.88 15.98
N GLN A 130 2.33 -3.41 14.99
CA GLN A 130 2.87 -3.68 13.67
C GLN A 130 3.35 -2.40 12.98
N ALA A 131 2.53 -1.33 12.98
CA ALA A 131 2.92 -0.05 12.40
C ALA A 131 4.19 0.53 13.08
N ARG A 132 4.25 0.47 14.42
CA ARG A 132 5.41 0.89 15.20
C ARG A 132 6.67 0.06 14.87
N TYR A 133 6.53 -1.26 14.79
CA TYR A 133 7.63 -2.17 14.44
C TYR A 133 8.15 -1.90 13.03
N THR A 134 7.26 -1.72 12.05
CA THR A 134 7.66 -1.39 10.66
C THR A 134 8.42 -0.06 10.63
N LEU A 135 7.99 0.94 11.39
CA LEU A 135 8.70 2.22 11.52
C LEU A 135 10.08 2.08 12.15
N GLU A 136 10.17 1.37 13.28
CA GLU A 136 11.45 1.11 13.96
C GLU A 136 12.44 0.38 13.05
N LYS A 137 11.97 -0.64 12.33
CA LYS A 137 12.78 -1.37 11.34
C LYS A 137 13.25 -0.45 10.20
N ALA A 138 12.36 0.38 9.65
CA ALA A 138 12.69 1.30 8.58
C ALA A 138 13.73 2.36 9.02
N ILE A 139 13.57 2.95 10.22
CA ILE A 139 14.51 3.91 10.80
C ILE A 139 15.88 3.26 11.00
N THR A 140 15.90 2.07 11.60
CA THR A 140 17.14 1.32 11.85
C THR A 140 17.85 1.00 10.54
N ALA A 141 17.11 0.55 9.53
CA ALA A 141 17.66 0.27 8.21
C ALA A 141 18.27 1.52 7.57
N PHE A 142 17.62 2.69 7.68
CA PHE A 142 18.16 3.95 7.17
C PHE A 142 19.45 4.37 7.89
N GLN A 143 19.46 4.28 9.22
CA GLN A 143 20.61 4.65 10.06
C GLN A 143 21.84 3.78 9.79
N LEU A 144 21.63 2.48 9.61
CA LEU A 144 22.70 1.51 9.35
C LEU A 144 23.07 1.40 7.86
N GLY A 145 22.28 2.01 6.97
CA GLY A 145 22.42 1.81 5.53
C GLY A 145 22.12 0.38 5.07
N ASP A 146 21.29 -0.34 5.81
CA ASP A 146 20.93 -1.73 5.54
C ASP A 146 19.83 -1.82 4.48
N VAL A 147 20.25 -1.97 3.22
CA VAL A 147 19.37 -2.07 2.06
C VAL A 147 18.51 -3.33 2.09
N GLU A 148 19.02 -4.45 2.61
CA GLU A 148 18.28 -5.71 2.64
C GLU A 148 17.15 -5.65 3.66
N SER A 149 17.43 -5.19 4.88
CA SER A 149 16.41 -4.97 5.90
C SER A 149 15.33 -3.98 5.43
N ALA A 150 15.71 -2.93 4.69
CA ALA A 150 14.76 -2.01 4.06
C ALA A 150 13.91 -2.65 2.96
N ARG A 151 14.43 -3.62 2.20
CA ARG A 151 13.64 -4.38 1.22
C ARG A 151 12.65 -5.33 1.88
N GLU A 152 12.98 -5.83 3.06
CA GLU A 152 12.10 -6.76 3.76
C GLU A 152 10.80 -6.14 4.28
N THR A 153 10.74 -4.81 4.46
CA THR A 153 9.53 -4.14 4.96
C THR A 153 8.32 -4.31 4.02
N TYR A 154 8.55 -4.52 2.71
CA TYR A 154 7.46 -4.68 1.73
C TYR A 154 6.71 -6.02 1.83
N TRP A 155 7.31 -7.07 2.41
CA TRP A 155 6.68 -8.39 2.42
C TRP A 155 5.52 -8.51 3.41
N HIS A 156 5.42 -7.58 4.37
CA HIS A 156 4.41 -7.63 5.42
C HIS A 156 3.11 -6.91 5.05
N THR A 157 3.12 -6.08 3.99
CA THR A 157 2.04 -5.17 3.62
C THR A 157 0.69 -5.87 3.37
N GLU A 158 0.68 -6.98 2.63
CA GLU A 158 -0.58 -7.67 2.25
C GLU A 158 -1.26 -8.31 3.45
N ARG A 159 -0.47 -8.91 4.35
CA ARG A 159 -0.98 -9.51 5.58
C ARG A 159 -1.54 -8.45 6.52
N SER A 160 -0.84 -7.31 6.66
CA SER A 160 -1.31 -6.17 7.44
C SER A 160 -2.62 -5.59 6.86
N ASP A 161 -2.73 -5.48 5.53
CA ASP A 161 -3.94 -4.96 4.86
C ASP A 161 -5.15 -5.85 5.09
N HIS A 162 -4.98 -7.17 5.01
CA HIS A 162 -6.05 -8.13 5.30
C HIS A 162 -6.49 -8.05 6.77
N ALA A 163 -5.54 -8.03 7.72
CA ALA A 163 -5.86 -7.92 9.14
C ALA A 163 -6.61 -6.62 9.45
N LEU A 164 -6.19 -5.49 8.87
CA LEU A 164 -6.87 -4.21 9.00
C LEU A 164 -8.33 -4.29 8.50
N GLY A 165 -8.57 -4.92 7.34
CA GLY A 165 -9.91 -5.08 6.78
C GLY A 165 -10.86 -5.85 7.70
N LEU A 166 -10.39 -6.95 8.29
CA LEU A 166 -11.17 -7.73 9.26
C LEU A 166 -11.56 -6.90 10.48
N VAL A 167 -10.59 -6.21 11.08
CA VAL A 167 -10.84 -5.40 12.28
C VAL A 167 -11.72 -4.19 11.96
N PHE A 168 -11.57 -3.60 10.78
CA PHE A 168 -12.43 -2.51 10.31
C PHE A 168 -13.89 -2.96 10.22
N ASN A 169 -14.16 -4.13 9.64
CA ASN A 169 -15.51 -4.68 9.56
C ASN A 169 -16.10 -4.95 10.95
N GLU A 170 -15.32 -5.55 11.86
CA GLU A 170 -15.74 -5.74 13.25
C GLU A 170 -16.07 -4.41 13.96
N VAL A 171 -15.30 -3.34 13.71
CA VAL A 171 -15.61 -2.01 14.24
C VAL A 171 -16.90 -1.45 13.65
N MET A 172 -17.20 -1.67 12.36
CA MET A 172 -18.46 -1.24 11.75
C MET A 172 -19.66 -1.97 12.36
N GLU A 173 -19.53 -3.26 12.65
CA GLU A 173 -20.58 -4.07 13.29
C GLU A 173 -20.92 -3.58 14.71
N LEU A 174 -20.00 -2.90 15.41
CA LEU A 174 -20.32 -2.29 16.71
C LEU A 174 -21.46 -1.28 16.59
N GLY A 175 -21.52 -0.54 15.48
CA GLY A 175 -22.56 0.46 15.22
C GLY A 175 -23.93 -0.15 14.96
N THR A 176 -23.99 -1.37 14.42
CA THR A 176 -25.27 -2.05 14.15
C THR A 176 -25.89 -2.63 15.42
N SER A 177 -25.06 -2.95 16.42
CA SER A 177 -25.50 -3.50 17.71
C SER A 177 -26.25 -2.51 18.61
N GLY A 178 -26.17 -1.20 18.31
CA GLY A 178 -26.75 -0.12 19.12
C GLY A 178 -26.03 0.16 20.46
N LYS A 179 -24.99 -0.60 20.81
CA LYS A 179 -24.22 -0.43 22.06
C LYS A 179 -23.10 0.60 21.96
N THR A 180 -22.63 0.88 20.74
CA THR A 180 -21.55 1.83 20.47
C THR A 180 -22.13 2.95 19.61
N SER A 181 -21.85 4.20 19.95
CA SER A 181 -22.36 5.33 19.18
C SER A 181 -21.73 5.36 17.79
N VAL A 182 -22.42 5.93 16.81
CA VAL A 182 -21.85 6.14 15.46
C VAL A 182 -20.57 6.99 15.54
N MET A 183 -20.51 7.94 16.48
CA MET A 183 -19.33 8.79 16.69
C MET A 183 -18.13 8.00 17.22
N ASP A 184 -18.33 7.05 18.12
CA ASP A 184 -17.27 6.17 18.61
C ASP A 184 -16.79 5.23 17.50
N VAL A 185 -17.70 4.66 16.71
CA VAL A 185 -17.37 3.82 15.54
C VAL A 185 -16.52 4.58 14.53
N LEU A 186 -16.87 5.84 14.23
CA LEU A 186 -16.10 6.71 13.35
C LEU A 186 -14.74 7.09 13.94
N SER A 187 -14.66 7.27 15.26
CA SER A 187 -13.39 7.57 15.94
C SER A 187 -12.46 6.35 15.92
N LEU A 188 -12.98 5.16 16.20
CA LEU A 188 -12.24 3.89 16.14
C LEU A 188 -11.76 3.56 14.73
N SER A 189 -12.63 3.72 13.73
CA SER A 189 -12.24 3.48 12.33
C SER A 189 -11.15 4.46 11.89
N ARG A 190 -11.20 5.70 12.35
CA ARG A 190 -10.15 6.68 12.08
C ARG A 190 -8.84 6.34 12.79
N VAL A 191 -8.87 5.83 14.01
CA VAL A 191 -7.67 5.32 14.71
C VAL A 191 -7.00 4.21 13.90
N LEU A 192 -7.77 3.21 13.46
CA LEU A 192 -7.28 2.12 12.62
C LEU A 192 -6.62 2.63 11.34
N MET A 193 -7.31 3.50 10.60
CA MET A 193 -6.80 4.05 9.35
C MET A 193 -5.56 4.92 9.53
N LEU A 194 -5.41 5.61 10.67
CA LEU A 194 -4.22 6.40 10.97
C LEU A 194 -3.01 5.52 11.27
N PHE A 195 -3.16 4.42 12.01
CA PHE A 195 -2.08 3.44 12.18
C PHE A 195 -1.65 2.84 10.85
N ARG A 196 -2.60 2.55 9.94
CA ARG A 196 -2.25 2.10 8.60
C ARG A 196 -1.44 3.14 7.81
N ARG A 197 -1.85 4.40 7.87
CA ARG A 197 -1.09 5.49 7.23
C ARG A 197 0.31 5.64 7.80
N MET A 198 0.52 5.37 9.10
CA MET A 198 1.87 5.32 9.68
C MET A 198 2.70 4.19 9.09
N GLU A 199 2.13 2.99 8.96
CA GLU A 199 2.81 1.84 8.33
C GLU A 199 3.23 2.17 6.89
N GLU A 200 2.37 2.82 6.10
CA GLU A 200 2.71 3.28 4.75
C GLU A 200 3.83 4.32 4.72
N GLN A 201 3.87 5.25 5.68
CA GLN A 201 4.99 6.20 5.76
C GLN A 201 6.29 5.50 6.17
N ALA A 202 6.23 4.47 7.00
CA ALA A 202 7.39 3.65 7.33
C ALA A 202 7.91 2.88 6.11
N GLU A 203 7.03 2.35 5.25
CA GLU A 203 7.42 1.77 3.96
C GLU A 203 8.10 2.80 3.05
N ASN A 204 7.54 4.01 2.94
CA ASN A 204 8.16 5.10 2.17
C ASN A 204 9.54 5.52 2.73
N LEU A 205 9.74 5.41 4.04
CA LEU A 205 11.02 5.64 4.69
C LEU A 205 12.03 4.57 4.30
N ALA A 206 11.63 3.29 4.33
CA ALA A 206 12.48 2.18 3.89
C ALA A 206 12.88 2.33 2.40
N GLU A 207 12.00 2.84 1.55
CA GLU A 207 12.34 3.21 0.17
C GLU A 207 13.47 4.24 0.09
N GLN A 208 13.53 5.19 1.02
CA GLN A 208 14.61 6.18 1.06
C GLN A 208 15.96 5.55 1.40
N THR A 209 16.00 4.47 2.20
CA THR A 209 17.22 3.69 2.45
C THR A 209 17.73 3.08 1.16
N VAL A 210 16.87 2.38 0.42
CA VAL A 210 17.24 1.76 -0.86
C VAL A 210 17.75 2.81 -1.84
N PHE A 211 17.06 3.96 -1.95
CA PHE A 211 17.49 5.05 -2.82
C PHE A 211 18.85 5.66 -2.38
N ALA A 212 19.04 5.94 -1.10
CA ALA A 212 20.25 6.59 -0.60
C ALA A 212 21.49 5.71 -0.82
N PHE A 213 21.38 4.42 -0.49
CA PHE A 213 22.53 3.52 -0.39
C PHE A 213 22.74 2.63 -1.62
N ALA A 214 21.67 2.17 -2.28
CA ALA A 214 21.77 1.39 -3.53
C ALA A 214 21.63 2.26 -4.80
N GLY A 215 21.06 3.46 -4.70
CA GLY A 215 20.77 4.30 -5.87
C GLY A 215 19.64 3.76 -6.73
N GLU A 216 18.85 2.83 -6.20
CA GLU A 216 17.70 2.24 -6.87
C GLU A 216 16.41 2.98 -6.49
N HIS A 217 15.49 3.09 -7.43
CA HIS A 217 14.12 3.51 -7.15
C HIS A 217 13.24 2.29 -6.89
N ARG A 218 12.10 2.51 -6.21
CA ARG A 218 11.07 1.47 -6.06
C ARG A 218 10.77 0.88 -7.45
N LYS A 219 10.84 -0.44 -7.58
CA LYS A 219 10.43 -1.12 -8.81
C LYS A 219 8.97 -0.76 -9.10
N ALA A 220 8.61 -0.65 -10.38
CA ALA A 220 7.25 -0.39 -10.80
C ALA A 220 6.29 -1.36 -10.07
N ARG A 221 5.13 -0.84 -9.64
CA ARG A 221 4.15 -1.65 -8.92
C ARG A 221 3.64 -2.72 -9.88
N VAL A 222 3.80 -3.99 -9.49
CA VAL A 222 3.22 -5.11 -10.24
C VAL A 222 1.75 -5.22 -9.84
N PHE A 223 0.85 -5.00 -10.78
CA PHE A 223 -0.59 -5.03 -10.54
C PHE A 223 -1.14 -6.45 -10.66
N ARG A 224 -1.86 -6.89 -9.63
CA ARG A 224 -2.63 -8.14 -9.71
C ARG A 224 -4.02 -7.82 -10.24
N VAL A 225 -4.38 -8.36 -11.39
CA VAL A 225 -5.68 -8.10 -12.04
C VAL A 225 -6.42 -9.42 -12.26
N LEU A 226 -7.68 -9.46 -11.82
CA LEU A 226 -8.60 -10.57 -12.06
C LEU A 226 -9.61 -10.17 -13.13
N PHE A 227 -9.73 -10.94 -14.20
CA PHE A 227 -10.75 -10.76 -15.24
C PHE A 227 -11.87 -11.78 -15.05
N LEU A 228 -13.11 -11.31 -15.06
CA LEU A 228 -14.29 -12.13 -14.80
C LEU A 228 -15.29 -12.01 -15.95
N ASP A 229 -15.75 -13.14 -16.46
CA ASP A 229 -16.94 -13.21 -17.32
C ASP A 229 -17.88 -14.31 -16.80
N GLU A 230 -19.07 -14.43 -17.38
CA GLU A 230 -20.12 -15.29 -16.83
C GLU A 230 -19.75 -16.78 -16.84
N ASN A 231 -19.29 -17.30 -17.97
CA ASN A 231 -19.08 -18.74 -18.17
C ASN A 231 -17.60 -19.14 -18.15
N HIS A 232 -16.70 -18.17 -18.03
CA HIS A 232 -15.26 -18.28 -18.25
C HIS A 232 -14.91 -18.94 -19.58
N ASP A 233 -15.44 -18.41 -20.67
CA ASP A 233 -15.28 -19.00 -22.01
C ASP A 233 -14.90 -18.01 -23.11
N LEU A 234 -14.82 -16.70 -22.84
CA LEU A 234 -14.57 -15.67 -23.85
C LEU A 234 -13.70 -14.51 -23.31
N GLU A 235 -14.30 -13.38 -22.93
CA GLU A 235 -13.63 -12.10 -22.69
C GLU A 235 -12.51 -12.21 -21.65
N ALA A 236 -12.76 -12.93 -20.55
CA ALA A 236 -11.82 -13.02 -19.46
C ALA A 236 -10.53 -13.76 -19.87
N HIS A 237 -10.66 -14.80 -20.71
CA HIS A 237 -9.52 -15.52 -21.27
C HIS A 237 -8.72 -14.69 -22.27
N VAL A 238 -9.42 -13.93 -23.13
CA VAL A 238 -8.76 -13.01 -24.07
C VAL A 238 -7.99 -11.93 -23.32
N ALA A 239 -8.61 -11.34 -22.29
CA ALA A 239 -8.00 -10.31 -21.46
C ALA A 239 -6.78 -10.84 -20.71
N GLU A 240 -6.87 -12.00 -20.05
CA GLU A 240 -5.74 -12.62 -19.33
C GLU A 240 -4.58 -12.89 -20.29
N ALA A 241 -4.83 -13.53 -21.43
CA ALA A 241 -3.80 -13.92 -22.38
C ALA A 241 -3.09 -12.70 -22.98
N TYR A 242 -3.86 -11.71 -23.43
CA TYR A 242 -3.31 -10.47 -23.95
C TYR A 242 -2.50 -9.73 -22.88
N ALA A 243 -3.03 -9.59 -21.67
CA ALA A 243 -2.34 -8.91 -20.58
C ALA A 243 -1.01 -9.59 -20.21
N ARG A 244 -0.98 -10.93 -20.11
CA ARG A 244 0.25 -11.68 -19.85
C ARG A 244 1.31 -11.50 -20.93
N LYS A 245 0.91 -11.40 -22.19
CA LYS A 245 1.85 -11.20 -23.31
C LYS A 245 2.35 -9.76 -23.39
N ALA A 246 1.44 -8.79 -23.34
CA ALA A 246 1.74 -7.39 -23.59
C ALA A 246 2.31 -6.65 -22.37
N PHE A 247 2.02 -7.11 -21.14
CA PHE A 247 2.32 -6.40 -19.90
C PHE A 247 2.96 -7.32 -18.84
N SER A 248 3.77 -8.28 -19.28
CA SER A 248 4.38 -9.31 -18.41
C SER A 248 5.22 -8.76 -17.24
N GLN A 249 5.78 -7.56 -17.38
CA GLN A 249 6.58 -6.89 -16.35
C GLN A 249 5.76 -6.00 -15.41
N SER A 250 4.52 -5.70 -15.80
CA SER A 250 3.66 -4.71 -15.13
C SER A 250 2.55 -5.33 -14.30
N GLY A 251 2.30 -6.64 -14.42
CA GLY A 251 1.25 -7.29 -13.64
C GLY A 251 1.28 -8.80 -13.65
N THR A 252 0.46 -9.35 -12.75
CA THR A 252 0.07 -10.76 -12.73
C THR A 252 -1.43 -10.84 -12.99
N TYR A 253 -1.81 -11.70 -13.91
CA TYR A 253 -3.17 -11.72 -14.46
C TYR A 253 -3.79 -13.09 -14.25
N GLU A 254 -5.02 -13.09 -13.75
CA GLU A 254 -5.84 -14.28 -13.57
C GLU A 254 -7.23 -14.03 -14.16
N SER A 255 -7.92 -15.10 -14.54
CA SER A 255 -9.30 -15.07 -14.95
C SER A 255 -10.14 -16.20 -14.34
N ALA A 256 -11.42 -15.94 -14.14
CA ALA A 256 -12.43 -16.90 -13.67
C ALA A 256 -13.83 -16.51 -14.16
N GLY A 257 -14.83 -17.35 -13.90
CA GLY A 257 -16.23 -17.01 -14.17
C GLY A 257 -17.19 -17.48 -13.08
N TRP A 258 -18.31 -16.77 -12.94
CA TRP A 258 -19.22 -16.97 -11.81
C TRP A 258 -20.31 -18.03 -12.05
N ASN A 259 -20.50 -18.48 -13.28
CA ASN A 259 -21.50 -19.48 -13.68
C ASN A 259 -20.91 -20.53 -14.64
N VAL A 260 -19.78 -21.13 -14.24
CA VAL A 260 -19.09 -22.12 -15.06
C VAL A 260 -19.83 -23.46 -15.03
N LYS A 261 -20.25 -23.94 -16.20
CA LYS A 261 -20.93 -25.23 -16.35
C LYS A 261 -19.93 -26.38 -16.48
N GLY A 262 -19.17 -26.65 -15.42
CA GLY A 262 -18.23 -27.78 -15.34
C GLY A 262 -16.85 -27.54 -15.94
N ASP A 263 -16.00 -28.57 -15.92
CA ASP A 263 -14.59 -28.53 -16.37
C ASP A 263 -14.51 -28.68 -17.90
N GLU A 264 -15.22 -27.80 -18.63
CA GLU A 264 -15.28 -27.80 -20.09
C GLU A 264 -14.01 -27.18 -20.69
N TYR A 265 -13.53 -27.77 -21.79
CA TYR A 265 -12.48 -27.17 -22.60
C TYR A 265 -13.02 -25.93 -23.29
N LEU A 266 -12.14 -24.95 -23.53
CA LEU A 266 -12.51 -23.76 -24.29
C LEU A 266 -12.97 -24.12 -25.69
N ARG A 267 -13.85 -23.27 -26.24
CA ARG A 267 -14.33 -23.39 -27.62
C ARG A 267 -13.13 -23.49 -28.56
N GLU A 268 -13.11 -24.52 -29.39
CA GLU A 268 -12.01 -24.78 -30.34
C GLU A 268 -11.73 -23.55 -31.23
N GLU A 269 -12.79 -22.88 -31.68
CA GLU A 269 -12.72 -21.63 -32.44
C GLU A 269 -11.92 -20.52 -31.73
N LEU A 270 -12.12 -20.34 -30.41
CA LEU A 270 -11.38 -19.34 -29.63
C LEU A 270 -9.90 -19.75 -29.51
N VAL A 271 -9.63 -21.04 -29.28
CA VAL A 271 -8.26 -21.55 -29.13
C VAL A 271 -7.48 -21.36 -30.43
N GLU A 272 -8.06 -21.75 -31.57
CA GLU A 272 -7.45 -21.57 -32.89
C GLU A 272 -7.23 -20.09 -33.23
N PHE A 273 -8.22 -19.24 -32.95
CA PHE A 273 -8.11 -17.80 -33.19
C PHE A 273 -6.96 -17.18 -32.37
N MET A 274 -6.89 -17.50 -31.08
CA MET A 274 -5.88 -16.95 -30.18
C MET A 274 -4.47 -17.47 -30.52
N ASP A 275 -4.34 -18.74 -30.92
CA ASP A 275 -3.08 -19.28 -31.44
C ASP A 275 -2.63 -18.50 -32.70
N GLY A 276 -3.58 -18.14 -33.57
CA GLY A 276 -3.35 -17.24 -34.71
C GLY A 276 -2.84 -15.84 -34.34
N LYS A 277 -3.17 -15.33 -33.14
CA LYS A 277 -2.62 -14.07 -32.57
C LYS A 277 -1.32 -14.30 -31.77
N GLY A 278 -0.82 -15.54 -31.75
CA GLY A 278 0.35 -15.98 -30.98
C GLY A 278 0.10 -15.92 -29.48
N LEU A 279 -1.12 -16.24 -29.05
CA LEU A 279 -1.57 -16.32 -27.66
C LEU A 279 -2.07 -17.75 -27.39
N ASP A 280 -1.26 -18.55 -26.68
CA ASP A 280 -1.56 -19.97 -26.48
C ASP A 280 -2.61 -20.17 -25.36
N LEU A 281 -3.77 -20.73 -25.72
CA LEU A 281 -4.85 -21.12 -24.81
C LEU A 281 -5.09 -22.64 -24.75
N ARG A 282 -4.26 -23.47 -25.39
CA ARG A 282 -4.53 -24.92 -25.56
C ARG A 282 -4.61 -25.70 -24.25
N HIS A 283 -3.98 -25.20 -23.20
CA HIS A 283 -4.00 -25.79 -21.86
C HIS A 283 -4.88 -25.02 -20.87
N SER A 284 -5.54 -23.97 -21.33
CA SER A 284 -6.46 -23.17 -20.52
C SER A 284 -7.79 -23.90 -20.35
N ARG A 285 -8.40 -23.73 -19.19
CA ARG A 285 -9.69 -24.33 -18.82
C ARG A 285 -10.56 -23.32 -18.10
N SER A 286 -11.88 -23.57 -18.14
CA SER A 286 -12.83 -22.78 -17.37
C SER A 286 -12.61 -22.96 -15.86
N LYS A 287 -12.63 -21.85 -15.11
CA LYS A 287 -12.41 -21.83 -13.66
C LYS A 287 -13.58 -21.14 -13.00
N GLN A 288 -14.20 -21.82 -12.05
CA GLN A 288 -15.25 -21.22 -11.23
C GLN A 288 -14.67 -20.18 -10.28
N LEU A 289 -15.31 -19.02 -10.20
CA LEU A 289 -15.00 -17.98 -9.23
C LEU A 289 -15.28 -18.49 -7.83
N VAL A 290 -14.27 -18.39 -6.97
CA VAL A 290 -14.39 -18.49 -5.52
C VAL A 290 -14.58 -17.07 -4.98
N ALA A 291 -15.25 -16.90 -3.83
CA ALA A 291 -15.43 -15.59 -3.23
C ALA A 291 -14.09 -14.84 -3.16
N ILE A 292 -14.07 -13.56 -3.57
CA ILE A 292 -12.82 -12.80 -3.70
C ILE A 292 -12.08 -12.71 -2.36
N SER A 293 -12.84 -12.61 -1.26
CA SER A 293 -12.32 -12.64 0.12
C SER A 293 -11.64 -13.96 0.50
N GLU A 294 -11.97 -15.08 -0.15
CA GLU A 294 -11.42 -16.41 0.10
C GLU A 294 -10.24 -16.75 -0.82
N MET A 295 -9.99 -15.93 -1.86
CA MET A 295 -8.86 -16.14 -2.76
C MET A 295 -7.55 -15.83 -2.04
N SER A 296 -6.56 -16.72 -2.18
CA SER A 296 -5.24 -16.58 -1.56
C SER A 296 -4.45 -15.37 -2.07
N ASN A 297 -4.83 -14.84 -3.23
CA ASN A 297 -4.19 -13.70 -3.88
C ASN A 297 -5.05 -12.44 -3.74
N HIS A 298 -4.47 -11.37 -3.20
CA HIS A 298 -5.13 -10.06 -3.17
C HIS A 298 -5.06 -9.39 -4.55
N PHE A 299 -6.21 -9.10 -5.15
CA PHE A 299 -6.29 -8.39 -6.43
C PHE A 299 -6.38 -6.88 -6.23
N HIS A 300 -5.57 -6.14 -6.97
CA HIS A 300 -5.64 -4.68 -7.00
C HIS A 300 -6.83 -4.21 -7.84
N VAL A 301 -7.11 -4.93 -8.94
CA VAL A 301 -8.21 -4.62 -9.85
C VAL A 301 -8.96 -5.90 -10.18
N VAL A 302 -10.29 -5.83 -10.15
CA VAL A 302 -11.19 -6.88 -10.62
C VAL A 302 -12.00 -6.30 -11.75
N VAL A 303 -11.95 -6.91 -12.93
CA VAL A 303 -12.68 -6.48 -14.12
C VAL A 303 -13.81 -7.46 -14.37
N VAL A 304 -15.04 -6.98 -14.39
CA VAL A 304 -16.25 -7.78 -14.62
C VAL A 304 -16.83 -7.46 -16.00
N PHE A 305 -16.82 -8.44 -16.90
CA PHE A 305 -17.47 -8.41 -18.20
C PHE A 305 -18.94 -8.81 -18.07
N SER A 306 -19.83 -7.82 -17.92
CA SER A 306 -21.28 -8.07 -17.83
C SER A 306 -22.10 -7.03 -18.60
N GLU A 307 -23.31 -7.42 -19.00
CA GLU A 307 -24.32 -6.53 -19.60
C GLU A 307 -25.02 -5.66 -18.55
N ASP A 308 -25.25 -6.20 -17.36
CA ASP A 308 -26.07 -5.58 -16.30
C ASP A 308 -25.25 -4.86 -15.21
N GLY A 309 -23.93 -5.06 -15.20
CA GLY A 309 -23.03 -4.49 -14.19
C GLY A 309 -23.25 -5.04 -12.78
N ASN A 310 -23.88 -6.20 -12.61
CA ASN A 310 -24.17 -6.76 -11.29
C ASN A 310 -22.87 -7.16 -10.54
N ILE A 311 -22.67 -6.61 -9.34
CA ILE A 311 -21.52 -6.90 -8.46
C ILE A 311 -21.83 -7.88 -7.33
N ASP A 312 -23.10 -8.25 -7.12
CA ASP A 312 -23.48 -9.13 -6.02
C ASP A 312 -22.80 -10.51 -6.13
N ILE A 313 -22.39 -10.88 -7.35
CA ILE A 313 -21.60 -12.08 -7.66
C ILE A 313 -20.22 -12.11 -6.98
N LEU A 314 -19.68 -10.96 -6.57
CA LEU A 314 -18.33 -10.84 -6.02
C LEU A 314 -18.27 -11.13 -4.52
N GLY A 315 -19.41 -11.05 -3.83
CA GLY A 315 -19.48 -11.10 -2.37
C GLY A 315 -18.71 -9.95 -1.71
N ASP A 316 -17.98 -10.25 -0.63
CA ASP A 316 -17.15 -9.26 0.06
C ASP A 316 -15.89 -8.92 -0.75
N VAL A 317 -15.87 -7.69 -1.26
CA VAL A 317 -14.71 -7.16 -1.97
C VAL A 317 -13.72 -6.54 -0.98
N PRO A 318 -12.43 -6.95 -0.97
CA PRO A 318 -11.43 -6.34 -0.11
C PRO A 318 -11.29 -4.82 -0.32
N PHE A 319 -11.02 -4.09 0.76
CA PHE A 319 -11.04 -2.62 0.79
C PHE A 319 -10.17 -1.91 -0.28
N ARG A 320 -9.08 -2.53 -0.74
CA ARG A 320 -8.14 -1.95 -1.71
C ARG A 320 -8.35 -2.43 -3.15
N THR A 321 -9.34 -3.28 -3.37
CA THR A 321 -9.65 -3.83 -4.68
C THR A 321 -10.56 -2.87 -5.43
N THR A 322 -10.12 -2.42 -6.60
CA THR A 322 -10.96 -1.60 -7.49
C THR A 322 -11.74 -2.52 -8.42
N VAL A 323 -13.07 -2.41 -8.42
CA VAL A 323 -13.93 -3.16 -9.33
C VAL A 323 -14.25 -2.30 -10.55
N LEU A 324 -14.00 -2.84 -11.74
CA LEU A 324 -14.30 -2.20 -13.04
C LEU A 324 -15.35 -3.01 -13.77
N HIS A 325 -16.26 -2.31 -14.44
CA HIS A 325 -17.32 -2.91 -15.26
C HIS A 325 -17.05 -2.65 -16.73
N TRP A 326 -16.78 -3.71 -17.47
CA TRP A 326 -16.65 -3.65 -18.91
C TRP A 326 -17.86 -4.34 -19.55
N LYS A 327 -18.35 -3.76 -20.64
CA LYS A 327 -19.43 -4.37 -21.41
C LYS A 327 -18.88 -5.61 -22.11
N LYS A 328 -19.72 -6.63 -22.28
CA LYS A 328 -19.42 -7.76 -23.15
C LYS A 328 -19.24 -7.25 -24.59
N ALA A 329 -18.29 -7.83 -25.31
CA ALA A 329 -18.10 -7.48 -26.72
C ALA A 329 -19.03 -8.34 -27.60
N ASP A 330 -19.21 -7.97 -28.88
CA ASP A 330 -19.99 -8.79 -29.80
C ASP A 330 -19.24 -10.08 -30.15
N ALA A 331 -19.57 -11.16 -29.45
CA ALA A 331 -18.95 -12.48 -29.60
C ALA A 331 -19.19 -13.13 -30.99
N ARG A 332 -19.96 -12.51 -31.89
CA ARG A 332 -20.15 -12.99 -33.27
C ARG A 332 -18.95 -12.75 -34.18
N ASN A 333 -18.04 -11.86 -33.81
CA ASN A 333 -16.82 -11.57 -34.57
C ASN A 333 -15.61 -11.59 -33.63
N MET A 334 -14.78 -12.62 -33.77
CA MET A 334 -13.63 -12.85 -32.89
C MET A 334 -12.56 -11.76 -33.01
N ASP A 335 -12.38 -11.15 -34.19
CA ASP A 335 -11.47 -10.01 -34.36
C ASP A 335 -11.98 -8.77 -33.62
N ALA A 336 -13.28 -8.47 -33.71
CA ALA A 336 -13.88 -7.34 -33.00
C ALA A 336 -13.82 -7.54 -31.47
N LEU A 337 -14.16 -8.75 -30.99
CA LEU A 337 -14.01 -9.14 -29.58
C LEU A 337 -12.58 -8.91 -29.10
N TYR A 338 -11.58 -9.37 -29.87
CA TYR A 338 -10.17 -9.21 -29.52
C TYR A 338 -9.76 -7.74 -29.49
N GLU A 339 -10.11 -6.94 -30.51
CA GLU A 339 -9.75 -5.52 -30.58
C GLU A 339 -10.34 -4.73 -29.40
N ASP A 340 -11.62 -4.97 -29.07
CA ASP A 340 -12.29 -4.32 -27.95
C ASP A 340 -11.65 -4.68 -26.61
N VAL A 341 -11.45 -5.97 -26.35
CA VAL A 341 -10.87 -6.46 -25.08
C VAL A 341 -9.41 -6.02 -24.95
N ALA A 342 -8.59 -6.22 -25.99
CA ALA A 342 -7.19 -5.83 -25.98
C ALA A 342 -7.02 -4.31 -25.81
N GLY A 343 -7.85 -3.51 -26.50
CA GLY A 343 -7.86 -2.05 -26.36
C GLY A 343 -8.24 -1.61 -24.94
N ALA A 344 -9.23 -2.26 -24.32
CA ALA A 344 -9.62 -1.98 -22.93
C ALA A 344 -8.51 -2.33 -21.93
N VAL A 345 -7.87 -3.51 -22.09
CA VAL A 345 -6.72 -3.92 -21.28
C VAL A 345 -5.55 -2.96 -21.45
N GLN A 346 -5.23 -2.56 -22.68
CA GLN A 346 -4.16 -1.61 -22.95
C GLN A 346 -4.41 -0.27 -22.24
N LYS A 347 -5.65 0.24 -22.30
CA LYS A 347 -6.03 1.48 -21.62
C LYS A 347 -5.94 1.35 -20.10
N LEU A 348 -6.39 0.22 -19.54
CA LEU A 348 -6.26 -0.08 -18.12
C LEU A 348 -4.79 -0.08 -17.69
N MET A 349 -3.95 -0.86 -18.38
CA MET A 349 -2.55 -0.99 -18.02
C MET A 349 -1.76 0.31 -18.21
N THR A 350 -2.08 1.10 -19.26
CA THR A 350 -1.52 2.44 -19.43
C THR A 350 -1.91 3.37 -18.26
N THR A 351 -3.13 3.24 -17.74
CA THR A 351 -3.58 4.03 -16.58
C THR A 351 -2.86 3.59 -15.29
N LEU A 352 -2.63 2.29 -15.12
CA LEU A 352 -2.02 1.73 -13.92
C LEU A 352 -0.50 1.90 -13.88
N ALA A 353 0.19 1.59 -14.98
CA ALA A 353 1.65 1.48 -15.04
C ALA A 353 2.31 2.58 -15.90
N GLY A 354 1.53 3.47 -16.52
CA GLY A 354 2.03 4.54 -17.38
C GLY A 354 2.25 4.11 -18.83
N THR A 355 2.77 5.01 -19.68
CA THR A 355 2.99 4.74 -21.11
C THR A 355 4.12 3.75 -21.40
N ASP A 356 4.99 3.53 -20.43
CA ASP A 356 6.15 2.63 -20.53
C ASP A 356 5.85 1.23 -19.96
N ALA A 357 4.57 0.86 -19.85
CA ALA A 357 4.11 -0.34 -19.16
C ALA A 357 4.41 -1.68 -19.88
N ASN A 358 4.91 -1.65 -21.12
CA ASN A 358 5.11 -2.85 -21.96
C ASN A 358 6.38 -3.64 -21.60
#